data_AF-A0A4Y7K341-F1
#
_entry.id   AF-A0A4Y7K341-F1
#
_cell.length_a   1.000
_cell.length_b   1.000
_cell.length_c   1.000
_cell.angle_alpha   90.00
_cell.angle_beta   90.00
_cell.angle_gamma   90.00
#
_symmetry.space_group_name_H-M   'P 1'
#
loop_
_entity.id
_entity.type
_entity.pdbx_description
1 polymer ?
#
loop_
_entity_poly.entity_id
_entity_poly.type
_entity_poly.pdbx_seq_one_letter_code
_entity_poly.pdbx_strand_id
1 'polypeptide(L)'
;MDIRLVLCLATLLLSFVSTISTNSEGNILHGLRTRLSDPNNVLQSWDPTLVNPCTWFHVTCDSNNHVIRLDLGNANISGSLGSELGQLQHLQYLELYKNNIYGKIPKELGDLKSLVSMDLYDNNLQGQIPKSLSKLKSLKFLRLNNNKLTGSIPRELTKLSNLKVFDVSHNDLCGTIPIDGPFGSFPIERYYYYCFLFVALQHDPHEYVYLYAVKDRYKDYENNDRLNGPELQGLATYDFGC
;
A
#
# COMPACT_ATOMS: atom_id res chain seq x y z
N MET A 1 -46.67 15.40 -48.59
CA MET A 1 -46.33 14.30 -47.67
C MET A 1 -44.84 14.39 -47.45
N ASP A 2 -44.45 15.00 -46.34
CA ASP A 2 -43.12 15.57 -46.13
C ASP A 2 -42.14 14.50 -45.65
N ILE A 3 -41.05 14.27 -46.41
CA ILE A 3 -40.03 13.24 -46.12
C ILE A 3 -39.30 13.53 -44.79
N ARG A 4 -39.44 14.76 -44.26
CA ARG A 4 -38.94 15.14 -42.93
C ARG A 4 -39.72 14.50 -41.77
N LEU A 5 -40.94 13.99 -42.00
CA LEU A 5 -41.74 13.36 -40.96
C LEU A 5 -41.39 11.88 -40.74
N VAL A 6 -40.79 11.20 -41.73
CA VAL A 6 -40.41 9.78 -41.63
C VAL A 6 -39.08 9.60 -40.88
N LEU A 7 -38.20 10.59 -40.91
CA LEU A 7 -36.89 10.51 -40.22
C LEU A 7 -36.99 10.73 -38.70
N CYS A 8 -38.10 11.28 -38.19
CA CYS A 8 -38.30 11.57 -36.77
C CYS A 8 -38.83 10.36 -35.97
N LEU A 9 -39.30 9.31 -36.67
CA LEU A 9 -39.82 8.09 -36.03
C LEU A 9 -38.78 6.97 -35.93
N ALA A 10 -37.64 7.07 -36.61
CA ALA A 10 -36.55 6.07 -36.55
C ALA A 10 -35.53 6.35 -35.43
N THR A 11 -35.57 7.50 -34.76
CA THR A 11 -34.66 7.84 -33.65
C THR A 11 -35.26 7.60 -32.26
N LEU A 12 -36.52 7.12 -32.19
CA LEU A 12 -37.21 6.83 -30.92
C LEU A 12 -37.21 5.34 -30.52
N LEU A 13 -36.34 4.51 -31.12
CA LEU A 13 -36.23 3.07 -30.84
C LEU A 13 -34.82 2.59 -30.47
N LEU A 14 -34.01 3.45 -29.83
CA LEU A 14 -32.77 3.02 -29.17
C LEU A 14 -32.66 3.48 -27.70
N SER A 15 -33.79 3.76 -27.04
CA SER A 15 -33.83 3.92 -25.58
C SER A 15 -34.13 2.59 -24.88
N PHE A 16 -33.39 1.55 -25.24
CA PHE A 16 -33.19 0.35 -24.40
C PHE A 16 -31.78 -0.16 -24.68
N VAL A 17 -30.78 0.72 -24.58
CA VAL A 17 -29.51 0.25 -24.03
C VAL A 17 -29.84 0.04 -22.56
N SER A 18 -30.00 -1.23 -22.17
CA SER A 18 -29.91 -1.62 -20.77
C SER A 18 -28.78 -0.82 -20.17
N THR A 19 -29.06 -0.05 -19.11
CA THR A 19 -28.00 0.51 -18.29
C THR A 19 -27.23 -0.67 -17.71
N ILE A 20 -26.29 -1.22 -18.48
CA ILE A 20 -25.14 -1.90 -17.94
C ILE A 20 -24.51 -0.80 -17.10
N SER A 21 -24.82 -0.80 -15.80
CA SER A 21 -24.03 -0.09 -14.83
C SER A 21 -22.59 -0.46 -15.17
N THR A 22 -21.86 0.48 -15.77
CA THR A 22 -20.45 0.27 -16.08
C THR A 22 -19.81 0.14 -14.72
N ASN A 23 -19.59 -1.10 -14.31
CA ASN A 23 -19.00 -1.44 -13.03
C ASN A 23 -17.53 -1.02 -13.07
N SER A 24 -17.29 0.28 -12.95
CA SER A 24 -16.02 0.92 -13.19
C SER A 24 -14.95 0.38 -12.24
N GLU A 25 -15.31 0.18 -10.96
CA GLU A 25 -14.46 -0.47 -9.96
C GLU A 25 -14.20 -1.95 -10.28
N GLY A 26 -15.19 -2.69 -10.78
CA GLY A 26 -15.02 -4.06 -11.27
C GLY A 26 -14.05 -4.16 -12.44
N ASN A 27 -14.12 -3.22 -13.39
CA ASN A 27 -13.17 -3.15 -14.50
C ASN A 27 -11.74 -2.86 -14.02
N ILE A 28 -11.58 -1.99 -13.01
CA ILE A 28 -10.29 -1.71 -12.38
C ILE A 28 -9.73 -2.98 -11.72
N LEU A 29 -10.54 -3.67 -10.92
CA LEU A 29 -10.13 -4.91 -10.25
C LEU A 29 -9.87 -6.05 -11.24
N HIS A 30 -10.61 -6.12 -12.34
CA HIS A 30 -10.31 -7.04 -13.43
C HIS A 30 -8.97 -6.70 -14.10
N GLY A 31 -8.68 -5.41 -14.31
CA GLY A 31 -7.37 -4.94 -14.74
C GLY A 31 -6.25 -5.47 -13.84
N LEU A 32 -6.40 -5.32 -12.52
CA LEU A 32 -5.48 -5.92 -11.54
C LEU A 32 -5.38 -7.45 -11.73
N ARG A 33 -6.50 -8.16 -11.80
CA ARG A 33 -6.53 -9.64 -11.99
C ARG A 33 -5.68 -10.06 -13.18
N THR A 34 -5.75 -9.35 -14.31
CA THR A 34 -4.96 -9.70 -15.51
C THR A 34 -3.44 -9.54 -15.33
N ARG A 35 -3.00 -8.81 -14.31
CA ARG A 35 -1.58 -8.63 -13.96
C ARG A 35 -1.09 -9.60 -12.88
N LEU A 36 -2.00 -10.32 -12.25
CA LEU A 36 -1.68 -11.27 -11.18
C LEU A 36 -1.63 -12.69 -11.73
N SER A 37 -0.66 -13.45 -11.22
CA SER A 37 -0.66 -14.90 -11.31
C SER A 37 -1.25 -15.46 -10.02
N ASP A 38 -2.28 -16.28 -10.18
CA ASP A 38 -3.11 -16.81 -9.09
C ASP A 38 -3.15 -18.34 -9.18
N PRO A 39 -2.11 -19.04 -8.67
CA PRO A 39 -2.01 -20.50 -8.76
C PRO A 39 -3.07 -21.22 -7.93
N ASN A 40 -3.63 -20.56 -6.90
CA ASN A 40 -4.61 -21.13 -5.99
C ASN A 40 -6.06 -20.78 -6.37
N ASN A 41 -6.25 -20.05 -7.47
CA ASN A 41 -7.55 -19.64 -8.00
C ASN A 41 -8.39 -18.84 -7.00
N VAL A 42 -7.76 -18.02 -6.14
CA VAL A 42 -8.46 -17.18 -5.16
C VAL A 42 -9.29 -16.07 -5.84
N LEU A 43 -8.89 -15.66 -7.05
CA LEU A 43 -9.55 -14.63 -7.86
C LEU A 43 -10.62 -15.21 -8.79
N GLN A 44 -11.02 -16.47 -8.60
CA GLN A 44 -11.95 -17.16 -9.51
C GLN A 44 -13.29 -16.43 -9.70
N SER A 45 -13.79 -15.76 -8.65
CA SER A 45 -15.07 -15.05 -8.69
C SER A 45 -15.01 -13.70 -9.40
N TRP A 46 -13.82 -13.23 -9.80
CA TRP A 46 -13.60 -11.87 -10.30
C TRP A 46 -13.96 -11.71 -11.78
N ASP A 47 -15.25 -11.89 -12.09
CA ASP A 47 -15.78 -11.74 -13.44
C ASP A 47 -16.57 -10.43 -13.58
N PRO A 48 -16.01 -9.41 -14.27
CA PRO A 48 -16.68 -8.11 -14.45
C PRO A 48 -17.84 -8.16 -15.43
N THR A 49 -17.95 -9.22 -16.25
CA THR A 49 -19.01 -9.36 -17.25
C THR A 49 -20.28 -9.97 -16.66
N LEU A 50 -20.14 -10.72 -15.56
CA LEU A 50 -21.23 -11.49 -14.98
C LEU A 50 -21.80 -10.86 -13.70
N VAL A 51 -20.99 -10.20 -12.87
CA VAL A 51 -21.44 -9.75 -11.55
C VAL A 51 -20.74 -8.48 -11.04
N ASN A 52 -21.43 -7.77 -10.14
CA ASN A 52 -20.91 -6.61 -9.38
C ASN A 52 -19.73 -7.04 -8.48
N PRO A 53 -18.66 -6.22 -8.26
CA PRO A 53 -17.47 -6.69 -7.56
C PRO A 53 -17.74 -6.95 -6.08
N CYS A 54 -18.82 -6.40 -5.53
CA CYS A 54 -19.24 -6.58 -4.16
C CYS A 54 -19.70 -8.01 -3.85
N THR A 55 -19.89 -8.86 -4.87
CA THR A 55 -20.14 -10.30 -4.70
C THR A 55 -18.87 -11.14 -4.84
N TRP A 56 -17.74 -10.52 -5.19
CA TRP A 56 -16.48 -11.25 -5.35
C TRP A 56 -15.87 -11.59 -4.00
N PHE A 57 -15.32 -12.79 -3.89
CA PHE A 57 -14.46 -13.12 -2.75
C PHE A 57 -13.31 -12.11 -2.67
N HIS A 58 -12.86 -11.84 -1.45
CA HIS A 58 -11.76 -10.91 -1.14
C HIS A 58 -12.07 -9.43 -1.39
N VAL A 59 -13.29 -9.10 -1.81
CA VAL A 59 -13.77 -7.73 -2.01
C VAL A 59 -14.86 -7.43 -0.99
N THR A 60 -14.81 -6.28 -0.35
CA THR A 60 -15.90 -5.77 0.50
C THR A 60 -16.33 -4.40 0.01
N CYS A 61 -17.63 -4.18 -0.03
CA CYS A 61 -18.22 -2.89 -0.39
C CYS A 61 -18.98 -2.24 0.77
N ASP A 62 -19.18 -0.93 0.65
CA ASP A 62 -20.10 -0.18 1.50
C ASP A 62 -21.58 -0.36 1.08
N SER A 63 -22.49 0.31 1.79
CA SER A 63 -23.92 0.30 1.50
C SER A 63 -24.29 0.93 0.15
N ASN A 64 -23.38 1.67 -0.47
CA ASN A 64 -23.55 2.30 -1.78
C ASN A 64 -22.89 1.47 -2.91
N ASN A 65 -22.43 0.25 -2.61
CA ASN A 65 -21.71 -0.64 -3.52
C ASN A 65 -20.36 -0.10 -4.03
N HIS A 66 -19.68 0.74 -3.25
CA HIS A 66 -18.30 1.11 -3.53
C HIS A 66 -17.34 0.14 -2.84
N VAL A 67 -16.28 -0.25 -3.54
CA VAL A 67 -15.22 -1.11 -2.99
C VAL A 67 -14.45 -0.36 -1.90
N ILE A 68 -14.53 -0.87 -0.66
CA ILE A 68 -13.86 -0.28 0.52
C ILE A 68 -12.73 -1.15 1.06
N ARG A 69 -12.69 -2.45 0.76
CA ARG A 69 -11.61 -3.34 1.16
C ARG A 69 -11.29 -4.33 0.05
N LEU A 70 -10.00 -4.49 -0.20
CA LEU A 70 -9.43 -5.58 -0.97
C LEU A 70 -8.51 -6.37 -0.04
N ASP A 71 -8.83 -7.64 0.21
CA ASP A 71 -8.08 -8.51 1.12
C ASP A 71 -7.66 -9.83 0.47
N LEU A 72 -6.42 -9.83 -0.03
CA LEU A 72 -5.75 -10.97 -0.64
C LEU A 72 -4.50 -11.37 0.17
N GLY A 73 -4.51 -11.15 1.49
CA GLY A 73 -3.42 -11.54 2.36
C GLY A 73 -3.16 -13.05 2.34
N ASN A 74 -1.89 -13.46 2.29
CA ASN A 74 -1.50 -14.88 2.30
C ASN A 74 -2.19 -15.74 1.23
N ALA A 75 -2.33 -15.20 0.02
CA ALA A 75 -3.03 -15.84 -1.08
C ALA A 75 -2.11 -16.58 -2.07
N ASN A 76 -0.79 -16.51 -1.87
CA ASN A 76 0.23 -17.05 -2.79
C ASN A 76 0.12 -16.45 -4.21
N ILE A 77 -0.36 -15.21 -4.32
CA ILE A 77 -0.42 -14.50 -5.61
C ILE A 77 0.94 -13.86 -5.93
N SER A 78 1.25 -13.75 -7.22
CA SER A 78 2.39 -12.98 -7.71
C SER A 78 1.96 -12.03 -8.84
N GLY A 79 2.86 -11.18 -9.31
CA GLY A 79 2.54 -10.15 -10.32
C GLY A 79 2.82 -8.75 -9.81
N SER A 80 2.18 -7.74 -10.42
CA SER A 80 2.42 -6.33 -10.09
C SER A 80 1.11 -5.58 -9.85
N LEU A 81 1.17 -4.53 -9.01
CA LEU A 81 -0.01 -3.80 -8.53
C LEU A 81 -0.76 -3.01 -9.61
N GLY A 82 -0.07 -2.52 -10.65
CA GLY A 82 -0.68 -1.67 -11.68
C GLY A 82 -1.08 -0.28 -11.16
N SER A 83 -1.05 0.73 -12.04
CA SER A 83 -1.41 2.10 -11.66
C SER A 83 -2.91 2.31 -11.50
N GLU A 84 -3.72 1.48 -12.17
CA GLU A 84 -5.19 1.57 -12.14
C GLU A 84 -5.80 1.40 -10.75
N LEU A 85 -5.11 0.72 -9.82
CA LEU A 85 -5.59 0.58 -8.44
C LEU A 85 -5.81 1.92 -7.75
N GLY A 86 -5.07 2.98 -8.14
CA GLY A 86 -5.27 4.34 -7.63
C GLY A 86 -6.64 4.96 -7.96
N GLN A 87 -7.44 4.30 -8.79
CA GLN A 87 -8.78 4.77 -9.19
C GLN A 87 -9.90 4.35 -8.22
N LEU A 88 -9.66 3.42 -7.29
CA LEU A 88 -10.64 2.97 -6.29
C LEU A 88 -10.81 4.01 -5.16
N GLN A 89 -11.48 5.13 -5.42
CA GLN A 89 -11.48 6.32 -4.54
C GLN A 89 -12.04 6.07 -3.12
N HIS A 90 -12.85 5.03 -2.95
CA HIS A 90 -13.47 4.67 -1.68
C HIS A 90 -12.69 3.61 -0.90
N LEU A 91 -11.59 3.08 -1.45
CA LEU A 91 -10.81 2.03 -0.81
C LEU A 91 -10.24 2.53 0.53
N GLN A 92 -10.53 1.79 1.59
CA GLN A 92 -10.08 2.06 2.96
C GLN A 92 -9.00 1.08 3.41
N TYR A 93 -9.04 -0.17 2.92
CA TYR A 93 -8.12 -1.23 3.31
C TYR A 93 -7.57 -1.93 2.07
N LEU A 94 -6.25 -1.85 1.89
CA LEU A 94 -5.53 -2.58 0.85
C LEU A 94 -4.60 -3.58 1.52
N GLU A 95 -5.04 -4.83 1.58
CA GLU A 95 -4.38 -5.90 2.33
C GLU A 95 -3.83 -6.94 1.34
N LEU A 96 -2.54 -6.83 1.00
CA LEU A 96 -1.87 -7.71 0.04
C LEU A 96 -0.64 -8.40 0.64
N TYR A 97 -0.59 -8.45 1.96
CA TYR A 97 0.55 -8.97 2.72
C TYR A 97 0.81 -10.46 2.50
N LYS A 98 2.04 -10.91 2.73
CA LYS A 98 2.45 -12.33 2.62
C LYS A 98 2.13 -12.93 1.25
N ASN A 99 2.61 -12.28 0.21
CA ASN A 99 2.46 -12.75 -1.17
C ASN A 99 3.80 -12.66 -1.91
N ASN A 100 3.77 -12.95 -3.21
CA ASN A 100 4.93 -12.87 -4.09
C ASN A 100 4.83 -11.68 -5.05
N ILE A 101 4.15 -10.60 -4.67
CA ILE A 101 3.97 -9.40 -5.51
C ILE A 101 5.32 -8.70 -5.68
N TYR A 102 5.63 -8.31 -6.90
CA TYR A 102 6.89 -7.69 -7.28
C TYR A 102 6.67 -6.38 -8.06
N GLY A 103 7.78 -5.72 -8.40
CA GLY A 103 7.76 -4.43 -9.08
C GLY A 103 7.65 -3.26 -8.10
N LYS A 104 7.35 -2.07 -8.61
CA LYS A 104 7.32 -0.84 -7.81
C LYS A 104 5.94 -0.62 -7.20
N ILE A 105 5.91 0.07 -6.06
CA ILE A 105 4.69 0.68 -5.53
C ILE A 105 4.27 1.81 -6.49
N PRO A 106 3.09 1.73 -7.14
CA PRO A 106 2.63 2.78 -8.03
C PRO A 106 2.40 4.10 -7.29
N LYS A 107 2.81 5.22 -7.89
CA LYS A 107 2.61 6.56 -7.27
C LYS A 107 1.13 6.92 -7.17
N GLU A 108 0.31 6.36 -8.05
CA GLU A 108 -1.14 6.54 -8.15
C GLU A 108 -1.88 5.99 -6.93
N LEU A 109 -1.27 5.08 -6.15
CA LEU A 109 -1.83 4.68 -4.85
C LEU A 109 -1.94 5.86 -3.87
N GLY A 110 -1.17 6.95 -4.08
CA GLY A 110 -1.32 8.20 -3.34
C GLY A 110 -2.63 8.95 -3.61
N ASP A 111 -3.44 8.52 -4.57
CA ASP A 111 -4.73 9.13 -4.89
C ASP A 111 -5.91 8.48 -4.16
N LEU A 112 -5.69 7.38 -3.42
CA LEU A 112 -6.67 6.70 -2.57
C LEU A 112 -6.98 7.46 -1.27
N LYS A 113 -7.66 8.61 -1.34
CA LYS A 113 -7.82 9.54 -0.19
C LYS A 113 -8.52 8.93 1.03
N SER A 114 -9.32 7.91 0.82
CA SER A 114 -10.06 7.20 1.88
C SER A 114 -9.23 6.13 2.59
N LEU A 115 -8.01 5.85 2.12
CA LEU A 115 -7.20 4.73 2.61
C LEU A 115 -6.77 4.92 4.07
N VAL A 116 -7.08 3.92 4.89
CA VAL A 116 -6.79 3.82 6.32
C VAL A 116 -5.66 2.83 6.57
N SER A 117 -5.64 1.71 5.85
CA SER A 117 -4.62 0.67 5.96
C SER A 117 -4.04 0.32 4.59
N MET A 118 -2.71 0.30 4.51
CA MET A 118 -1.95 -0.20 3.36
C MET A 118 -0.92 -1.21 3.84
N ASP A 119 -1.22 -2.48 3.60
CA ASP A 119 -0.44 -3.60 4.10
C ASP A 119 0.11 -4.43 2.95
N LEU A 120 1.37 -4.15 2.64
CA LEU A 120 2.13 -4.73 1.53
C LEU A 120 3.35 -5.52 2.03
N TYR A 121 3.42 -5.80 3.34
CA TYR A 121 4.54 -6.47 3.96
C TYR A 121 4.67 -7.94 3.51
N ASP A 122 5.87 -8.51 3.67
CA ASP A 122 6.20 -9.89 3.22
C ASP A 122 5.88 -10.07 1.72
N ASN A 123 6.54 -9.29 0.87
CA ASN A 123 6.42 -9.34 -0.59
C ASN A 123 7.81 -9.13 -1.26
N ASN A 124 7.84 -9.02 -2.59
CA ASN A 124 9.04 -8.77 -3.39
C ASN A 124 9.05 -7.37 -4.02
N LEU A 125 8.39 -6.38 -3.41
CA LEU A 125 8.32 -5.01 -3.95
C LEU A 125 9.69 -4.35 -3.94
N GLN A 126 9.98 -3.55 -4.97
CA GLN A 126 11.28 -2.94 -5.21
C GLN A 126 11.18 -1.45 -5.55
N GLY A 127 12.33 -0.76 -5.51
CA GLY A 127 12.41 0.66 -5.81
C GLY A 127 12.01 1.55 -4.62
N GLN A 128 11.80 2.83 -4.88
CA GLN A 128 11.58 3.82 -3.83
C GLN A 128 10.13 3.86 -3.34
N ILE A 129 9.96 4.20 -2.07
CA ILE A 129 8.65 4.55 -1.51
C ILE A 129 8.15 5.84 -2.20
N PRO A 130 6.97 5.84 -2.84
CA PRO A 130 6.49 7.03 -3.54
C PRO A 130 6.14 8.17 -2.57
N LYS A 131 6.72 9.36 -2.78
CA LYS A 131 6.36 10.56 -2.01
C LYS A 131 4.88 10.94 -2.11
N SER A 132 4.18 10.48 -3.14
CA SER A 132 2.74 10.69 -3.33
C SER A 132 1.90 10.05 -2.22
N LEU A 133 2.41 9.04 -1.52
CA LEU A 133 1.72 8.45 -0.37
C LEU A 133 1.48 9.47 0.75
N SER A 134 2.24 10.57 0.80
CA SER A 134 2.01 11.70 1.74
C SER A 134 0.64 12.39 1.58
N LYS A 135 -0.06 12.14 0.47
CA LYS A 135 -1.41 12.64 0.19
C LYS A 135 -2.50 11.88 0.95
N LEU A 136 -2.20 10.70 1.52
CA LEU A 136 -3.18 9.80 2.15
C LEU A 136 -3.50 10.24 3.58
N LYS A 137 -4.27 11.32 3.75
CA LYS A 137 -4.49 11.95 5.06
C LYS A 137 -5.24 11.08 6.08
N SER A 138 -5.98 10.09 5.61
CA SER A 138 -6.72 9.14 6.46
C SER A 138 -5.87 7.95 6.92
N LEU A 139 -4.65 7.80 6.40
CA LEU A 139 -3.83 6.62 6.59
C LEU A 139 -3.38 6.50 8.05
N LYS A 140 -3.64 5.34 8.64
CA LYS A 140 -3.26 4.98 10.00
C LYS A 140 -2.22 3.87 10.02
N PHE A 141 -2.25 2.95 9.07
CA PHE A 141 -1.33 1.81 9.02
C PHE A 141 -0.66 1.76 7.65
N LEU A 142 0.67 1.81 7.65
CA LEU A 142 1.50 1.67 6.46
C LEU A 142 2.59 0.65 6.77
N ARG A 143 2.36 -0.61 6.37
CA ARG A 143 3.31 -1.71 6.58
C ARG A 143 3.88 -2.17 5.24
N LEU A 144 5.17 -1.89 5.06
CA LEU A 144 5.97 -2.18 3.87
C LEU A 144 7.19 -3.07 4.19
N ASN A 145 7.27 -3.60 5.41
CA ASN A 145 8.39 -4.41 5.87
C ASN A 145 8.56 -5.70 5.09
N ASN A 146 9.76 -6.30 5.17
CA ASN A 146 10.11 -7.54 4.46
C ASN A 146 9.83 -7.42 2.95
N ASN A 147 10.45 -6.43 2.32
CA ASN A 147 10.43 -6.20 0.87
C ASN A 147 11.87 -5.86 0.40
N LYS A 148 12.02 -5.40 -0.85
CA LYS A 148 13.31 -5.00 -1.46
C LYS A 148 13.30 -3.51 -1.84
N LEU A 149 12.63 -2.69 -1.03
CA LEU A 149 12.51 -1.25 -1.26
C LEU A 149 13.86 -0.57 -1.02
N THR A 150 14.18 0.43 -1.85
CA THR A 150 15.48 1.11 -1.85
C THR A 150 15.33 2.63 -1.73
N GLY A 151 16.45 3.33 -1.51
CA GLY A 151 16.48 4.78 -1.37
C GLY A 151 16.03 5.26 0.01
N SER A 152 15.72 6.54 0.14
CA SER A 152 15.36 7.14 1.43
C SER A 152 13.87 7.12 1.72
N ILE A 153 13.53 7.17 3.02
CA ILE A 153 12.17 7.42 3.48
C ILE A 153 11.80 8.86 3.06
N PRO A 154 10.77 9.08 2.22
CA PRO A 154 10.44 10.42 1.76
C PRO A 154 10.03 11.32 2.93
N ARG A 155 10.69 12.47 3.09
CA ARG A 155 10.36 13.44 4.14
C ARG A 155 8.90 13.89 4.08
N GLU A 156 8.29 13.88 2.89
CA GLU A 156 6.88 14.23 2.72
C GLU A 156 5.92 13.34 3.53
N LEU A 157 6.31 12.11 3.88
CA LEU A 157 5.48 11.23 4.72
C LEU A 157 5.25 11.82 6.12
N THR A 158 6.06 12.77 6.58
CA THR A 158 5.82 13.53 7.83
C THR A 158 4.48 14.28 7.82
N LYS A 159 3.85 14.45 6.65
CA LYS A 159 2.52 15.06 6.52
C LYS A 159 1.36 14.09 6.82
N LEU A 160 1.62 12.83 7.18
CA LEU A 160 0.62 11.82 7.52
C LEU A 160 0.26 11.89 9.01
N SER A 161 -0.47 12.93 9.41
CA SER A 161 -0.75 13.24 10.82
C SER A 161 -1.58 12.18 11.57
N ASN A 162 -2.27 11.27 10.85
CA ASN A 162 -3.06 10.19 11.44
C ASN A 162 -2.30 8.85 11.51
N LEU A 163 -1.05 8.82 11.06
CA LEU A 163 -0.26 7.59 10.99
C LEU A 163 -0.01 7.06 12.40
N LYS A 164 -0.47 5.84 12.63
CA LYS A 164 -0.30 5.08 13.86
C LYS A 164 0.83 4.07 13.66
N VAL A 165 0.78 3.23 12.64
CA VAL A 165 1.84 2.25 12.39
C VAL A 165 2.55 2.56 11.08
N PHE A 166 3.87 2.65 11.15
CA PHE A 166 4.75 2.73 10.00
C PHE A 166 5.87 1.70 10.14
N ASP A 167 5.81 0.65 9.34
CA ASP A 167 6.83 -0.40 9.34
C ASP A 167 7.49 -0.49 7.97
N VAL A 168 8.77 -0.20 7.92
CA VAL A 168 9.62 -0.32 6.72
C VAL A 168 10.86 -1.15 7.01
N SER A 169 10.87 -1.89 8.12
CA SER A 169 11.97 -2.78 8.51
C SER A 169 12.24 -3.84 7.44
N HIS A 170 13.46 -4.40 7.43
CA HIS A 170 13.84 -5.47 6.50
C HIS A 170 13.59 -5.07 5.03
N ASN A 171 14.18 -3.95 4.64
CA ASN A 171 14.27 -3.43 3.28
C ASN A 171 15.69 -2.87 3.05
N ASP A 172 16.01 -2.52 1.80
CA ASP A 172 17.30 -1.94 1.39
C ASP A 172 17.28 -0.39 1.44
N LEU A 173 16.62 0.19 2.45
CA LEU A 173 16.48 1.64 2.61
C LEU A 173 17.78 2.28 3.14
N CYS A 174 18.01 3.54 2.76
CA CYS A 174 19.20 4.33 3.13
C CYS A 174 18.85 5.78 3.49
N GLY A 175 19.83 6.58 3.89
CA GLY A 175 19.62 7.99 4.25
C GLY A 175 18.93 8.19 5.60
N THR A 176 18.41 9.39 5.84
CA THR A 176 17.91 9.78 7.17
C THR A 176 16.46 9.40 7.44
N ILE A 177 16.16 8.94 8.66
CA ILE A 177 14.78 8.88 9.17
C ILE A 177 14.30 10.32 9.42
N PRO A 178 13.19 10.77 8.82
CA PRO A 178 12.57 12.04 9.19
C PRO A 178 12.15 12.02 10.67
N ILE A 179 12.48 13.06 11.42
CA ILE A 179 12.16 13.16 12.87
C ILE A 179 11.02 14.13 13.19
N ASP A 180 10.36 14.67 12.16
CA ASP A 180 9.28 15.65 12.29
C ASP A 180 7.88 14.97 12.18
N GLY A 181 6.83 15.68 12.61
CA GLY A 181 5.44 15.23 12.44
C GLY A 181 5.14 13.95 13.24
N PRO A 182 4.44 12.95 12.67
CA PRO A 182 4.14 11.69 13.36
C PRO A 182 5.43 10.92 13.71
N PHE A 183 6.54 11.19 13.01
CA PHE A 183 7.80 10.49 13.23
C PHE A 183 8.51 10.91 14.52
N GLY A 184 8.37 12.18 14.91
CA GLY A 184 8.93 12.69 16.16
C GLY A 184 8.20 12.22 17.41
N SER A 185 6.96 11.73 17.26
CA SER A 185 6.16 11.19 18.37
C SER A 185 6.37 9.69 18.62
N PHE A 186 7.09 8.97 17.75
CA PHE A 186 7.41 7.56 18.03
C PHE A 186 8.45 7.49 19.15
N PRO A 187 8.18 6.79 20.26
CA PRO A 187 9.16 6.61 21.33
C PRO A 187 10.37 5.86 20.79
N ILE A 188 11.54 6.50 20.84
CA ILE A 188 12.81 5.90 20.45
C ILE A 188 13.38 5.18 21.67
N GLU A 189 13.00 3.93 21.88
CA GLU A 189 13.67 3.08 22.87
C GLU A 189 14.83 2.32 22.24
N ARG A 190 16.04 2.57 22.76
CA ARG A 190 17.28 1.94 22.30
C ARG A 190 17.42 0.55 22.91
N TYR A 191 17.05 -0.51 22.20
CA TYR A 191 17.45 -1.88 22.58
C TYR A 191 18.76 -2.28 21.91
N TYR A 192 19.87 -2.13 22.63
CA TYR A 192 21.23 -2.47 22.19
C TYR A 192 21.55 -3.98 22.21
N TYR A 193 20.58 -4.87 22.05
CA TYR A 193 20.84 -6.30 22.21
C TYR A 193 21.42 -6.99 20.98
N TYR A 194 21.35 -6.35 19.81
CA TYR A 194 21.98 -6.80 18.57
C TYR A 194 22.29 -5.55 17.73
N CYS A 195 23.21 -5.58 16.76
CA CYS A 195 23.54 -4.46 15.84
C CYS A 195 22.38 -4.05 14.89
N PHE A 196 21.16 -3.97 15.42
CA PHE A 196 19.94 -3.60 14.73
C PHE A 196 19.34 -2.42 15.48
N LEU A 197 18.94 -1.38 14.74
CA LEU A 197 18.09 -0.34 15.31
C LEU A 197 16.66 -0.92 15.38
N PHE A 198 16.36 -1.65 16.45
CA PHE A 198 14.98 -1.99 16.78
C PHE A 198 14.30 -0.71 17.31
N VAL A 199 13.30 -0.20 16.60
CA VAL A 199 12.26 0.64 17.20
C VAL A 199 11.02 -0.25 17.23
N ALA A 200 10.87 -1.01 18.30
CA ALA A 200 9.73 -1.88 18.54
C ALA A 200 9.33 -1.69 19.99
N LEU A 201 8.10 -1.28 20.26
CA LEU A 201 7.52 -1.43 21.58
C LEU A 201 6.21 -2.19 21.41
N GLN A 202 5.95 -3.13 22.30
CA GLN A 202 4.64 -3.71 22.51
C GLN A 202 4.42 -3.66 24.01
N HIS A 203 3.37 -2.95 24.48
CA HIS A 203 2.57 -3.36 25.65
C HIS A 203 1.38 -2.43 25.97
N ASP A 204 0.29 -2.46 25.19
CA ASP A 204 -1.14 -2.27 25.60
C ASP A 204 -2.03 -2.59 24.35
N PRO A 205 -3.27 -3.10 24.44
CA PRO A 205 -4.04 -3.49 23.24
C PRO A 205 -4.80 -2.37 22.51
N HIS A 206 -4.84 -1.14 23.04
CA HIS A 206 -5.92 -0.21 22.65
C HIS A 206 -5.54 1.10 21.93
N GLU A 207 -4.29 1.58 21.94
CA GLU A 207 -3.91 2.68 21.05
C GLU A 207 -2.38 2.88 20.94
N TYR A 208 -1.77 2.43 19.84
CA TYR A 208 -0.33 2.61 19.64
C TYR A 208 0.07 3.27 18.34
N VAL A 209 1.19 3.99 18.45
CA VAL A 209 1.92 4.62 17.37
C VAL A 209 3.31 3.94 17.30
N TYR A 210 3.63 3.19 16.25
CA TYR A 210 4.88 2.44 16.07
C TYR A 210 5.63 2.80 14.78
N LEU A 211 6.96 2.97 14.86
CA LEU A 211 7.88 3.12 13.74
C LEU A 211 8.87 1.97 13.78
N TYR A 212 8.99 1.20 12.71
CA TYR A 212 10.00 0.14 12.59
C TYR A 212 10.86 0.43 11.35
N ALA A 213 12.13 0.73 11.55
CA ALA A 213 13.10 0.96 10.47
C ALA A 213 14.44 0.33 10.84
N VAL A 214 14.78 -0.78 10.18
CA VAL A 214 16.00 -1.55 10.44
C VAL A 214 16.80 -1.61 9.15
N LYS A 215 18.09 -1.27 9.21
CA LYS A 215 19.06 -1.61 8.16
C LYS A 215 19.74 -2.92 8.54
N ASP A 216 19.45 -4.00 7.83
CA ASP A 216 20.15 -5.28 8.00
C ASP A 216 21.58 -5.14 7.48
N ARG A 217 22.55 -4.88 8.37
CA ARG A 217 23.99 -4.98 8.06
C ARG A 217 24.63 -6.29 8.51
N TYR A 218 23.84 -7.35 8.72
CA TYR A 218 24.37 -8.60 9.28
C TYR A 218 25.40 -9.32 8.39
N LYS A 219 25.56 -8.94 7.10
CA LYS A 219 26.52 -9.58 6.19
C LYS A 219 27.95 -9.06 6.25
N ASP A 220 28.21 -7.90 6.86
CA ASP A 220 29.54 -7.27 6.84
C ASP A 220 30.34 -7.46 8.14
N TYR A 221 29.74 -8.03 9.20
CA TYR A 221 30.36 -8.09 10.53
C TYR A 221 31.20 -9.34 10.82
N GLU A 222 31.27 -10.32 9.92
CA GLU A 222 32.14 -11.49 10.14
C GLU A 222 33.63 -11.20 9.91
N ASN A 223 34.01 -10.03 9.36
CA ASN A 223 35.41 -9.74 9.01
C ASN A 223 35.83 -8.29 9.31
N ASN A 224 35.96 -7.90 10.58
CA ASN A 224 37.11 -7.12 11.11
C ASN A 224 36.82 -6.40 12.44
N ASP A 225 37.77 -6.60 13.36
CA ASP A 225 38.26 -5.76 14.45
C ASP A 225 37.45 -4.56 14.98
N ARG A 226 37.18 -4.65 16.29
CA ARG A 226 37.13 -3.58 17.32
C ARG A 226 37.14 -2.14 16.79
N LEU A 227 35.95 -1.53 16.71
CA LEU A 227 35.82 -0.08 16.73
C LEU A 227 34.95 0.34 17.92
N ASN A 228 35.59 1.01 18.87
CA ASN A 228 34.94 1.85 19.87
C ASN A 228 34.21 2.99 19.14
N GLY A 229 32.88 2.99 19.16
CA GLY A 229 32.06 4.09 18.64
C GLY A 229 31.80 5.16 19.72
N PRO A 230 31.69 6.45 19.35
CA PRO A 230 31.55 7.54 20.31
C PRO A 230 30.15 7.58 20.96
N GLU A 231 30.11 8.03 22.21
CA GLU A 231 28.89 8.41 22.92
C GLU A 231 28.07 9.42 22.09
N LEU A 232 26.93 8.98 21.54
CA LEU A 232 25.95 9.87 20.92
C LEU A 232 24.95 10.36 21.99
N GLN A 233 25.36 11.41 22.72
CA GLN A 233 24.47 12.32 23.42
C GLN A 233 24.08 13.48 22.48
N GLY A 234 22.79 13.65 22.23
CA GLY A 234 22.23 14.66 21.32
C GLY A 234 21.26 14.04 20.33
N LEU A 235 20.21 14.77 19.96
CA LEU A 235 19.16 14.37 19.02
C LEU A 235 19.77 13.92 17.67
N ALA A 236 20.14 12.66 17.59
CA ALA A 236 20.83 12.11 16.42
C ALA A 236 19.80 11.92 15.31
N THR A 237 19.96 12.67 14.21
CA THR A 237 19.37 12.30 12.93
C THR A 237 19.91 10.92 12.55
N TYR A 238 19.04 9.90 12.56
CA TYR A 238 19.43 8.53 12.20
C TYR A 238 19.67 8.47 10.69
N ASP A 239 20.94 8.60 10.28
CA ASP A 239 21.37 8.43 8.89
C ASP A 239 21.85 6.99 8.68
N PHE A 240 21.13 6.26 7.82
CA PHE A 240 21.48 4.92 7.44
C PHE A 240 22.64 4.86 6.43
N GLY A 241 23.00 5.99 5.80
CA GLY A 241 24.02 6.07 4.75
C GLY A 241 23.58 5.33 3.48
N CYS A 242 23.60 6.03 2.35
CA CYS A 242 23.58 5.43 1.02
C CYS A 242 25.05 5.27 0.56
#